data_AF-A0A956X5G4-F1
#
_entry.id   AF-A0A956X5G4-F1
#
_cell.length_a   1.000
_cell.length_b   1.000
_cell.length_c   1.000
_cell.angle_alpha   90.00
_cell.angle_beta   90.00
_cell.angle_gamma   90.00
#
_symmetry.space_group_name_H-M   'P 1'
#
loop_
_entity.id
_entity.type
_entity.pdbx_description
1 polymer ?
#
loop_
_entity_poly.entity_id
_entity_poly.type
_entity_poly.pdbx_seq_one_letter_code
_entity_poly.pdbx_strand_id
1 'polypeptide(L)' 'MKTQISESRKRTPSYKSRGMATGIALGLIFGMMLDQIAVGLVLGIAIGLGIGRALERQAEKNENQKDEG' A
#
# COMPACT_ATOMS: atom_id res chain seq x y z
N MET A 1 0.67 -19.75 -34.33
CA MET A 1 1.19 -19.54 -32.96
C MET A 1 0.72 -18.18 -32.47
N LYS A 2 -0.32 -18.13 -31.63
CA LYS A 2 -0.76 -16.91 -30.94
C LYS A 2 -0.20 -16.99 -29.52
N THR A 3 0.93 -16.33 -29.30
CA THR A 3 1.53 -16.22 -27.96
C THR A 3 0.70 -15.21 -27.17
N GLN A 4 -0.23 -15.72 -26.36
CA GLN A 4 -0.92 -14.98 -25.32
C GLN A 4 0.09 -14.64 -24.23
N ILE A 5 0.68 -13.45 -24.32
CA ILE A 5 1.35 -12.84 -23.19
C ILE A 5 0.25 -12.47 -22.21
N SER A 6 0.04 -13.35 -21.24
CA SER A 6 -0.92 -13.24 -20.14
C SER A 6 -0.95 -11.81 -19.61
N GLU A 7 -2.15 -11.22 -19.66
CA GLU A 7 -2.45 -9.93 -19.06
C GLU A 7 -1.80 -9.80 -17.68
N SER A 8 -0.91 -8.81 -17.54
CA SER A 8 -0.55 -8.24 -16.26
C SER A 8 -1.82 -7.70 -15.62
N ARG A 9 -2.46 -8.56 -14.83
CA ARG A 9 -3.59 -8.26 -13.96
C ARG A 9 -3.29 -6.93 -13.27
N LYS A 10 -3.88 -5.83 -13.77
CA LYS A 10 -4.07 -4.60 -13.01
C LYS A 10 -4.95 -5.00 -11.84
N ARG A 11 -4.33 -5.50 -10.78
CA ARG A 11 -4.92 -5.55 -9.45
C ARG A 11 -5.28 -4.10 -9.19
N THR A 12 -6.58 -3.78 -9.20
CA THR A 12 -7.06 -2.54 -8.61
C THR A 12 -6.34 -2.41 -7.28
N PRO A 13 -5.51 -1.36 -7.08
CA PRO A 13 -4.71 -1.27 -5.88
C PRO A 13 -5.68 -1.03 -4.73
N SER A 14 -6.10 -2.12 -4.08
CA SER A 14 -6.85 -2.09 -2.83
C SER A 14 -6.13 -1.16 -1.86
N TYR A 15 -6.85 -0.44 -1.01
CA TYR A 15 -6.28 0.53 -0.06
C TYR A 15 -5.09 -0.04 0.72
N LYS A 16 -5.13 -1.34 1.01
CA LYS A 16 -4.05 -2.13 1.60
C LYS A 16 -2.74 -2.11 0.81
N SER A 17 -2.82 -2.20 -0.52
CA SER A 17 -1.66 -2.10 -1.42
C SER A 17 -1.12 -0.67 -1.59
N ARG A 18 -1.99 0.35 -1.48
CA ARG A 18 -1.56 1.76 -1.48
C ARG A 18 -0.75 2.11 -0.23
N GLY A 19 -1.24 1.73 0.95
CA GLY A 19 -0.52 1.96 2.21
C GLY A 19 0.86 1.31 2.25
N MET A 20 0.97 0.10 1.71
CA MET A 20 2.23 -0.64 1.62
C MET A 20 3.22 0.04 0.67
N ALA A 21 2.79 0.47 -0.51
CA ALA A 21 3.65 1.16 -1.49
C ALA A 21 4.18 2.49 -0.93
N THR A 22 3.32 3.28 -0.28
CA THR A 22 3.74 4.54 0.36
C THR A 22 4.70 4.29 1.51
N GLY A 23 4.43 3.27 2.34
CA GLY A 23 5.32 2.90 3.44
C GLY A 23 6.72 2.47 2.97
N ILE A 24 6.79 1.64 1.93
CA ILE A 24 8.07 1.19 1.34
C ILE A 24 8.83 2.39 0.75
N ALA A 25 8.16 3.26 -0.02
CA ALA A 25 8.81 4.42 -0.62
C ALA A 25 9.40 5.37 0.44
N LEU A 26 8.63 5.69 1.49
CA LEU A 26 9.10 6.50 2.62
C LEU A 26 10.22 5.80 3.38
N GLY A 27 10.08 4.50 3.66
CA GLY A 27 11.09 3.72 4.37
C GLY A 27 12.43 3.66 3.64
N LEU A 28 12.42 3.59 2.31
CA LEU A 28 13.64 3.65 1.51
C LEU A 28 14.31 5.02 1.59
N ILE A 29 13.55 6.11 1.50
CA ILE A 29 14.10 7.49 1.61
C ILE A 29 14.74 7.70 2.98
N PHE A 30 14.03 7.36 4.06
CA PHE A 30 14.57 7.47 5.42
C PHE A 30 15.73 6.50 5.66
N GLY A 31 15.65 5.28 5.12
CA GLY A 31 16.68 4.27 5.24
C GLY A 31 17.99 4.69 4.54
N MET A 32 17.89 5.32 3.38
CA MET A 32 19.05 5.91 2.68
C MET A 32 19.64 7.09 3.47
N MET A 33 18.79 7.93 4.06
CA MET A 33 19.23 9.10 4.81
C MET A 33 19.94 8.75 6.12
N LEU A 34 19.57 7.63 6.74
CA LEU A 34 20.20 7.10 7.96
C LEU A 34 21.35 6.12 7.68
N ASP A 35 21.69 5.89 6.41
CA ASP A 35 22.62 4.85 5.94
C ASP A 35 22.28 3.44 6.45
N GLN A 36 21.01 3.23 6.79
CA GLN A 36 20.48 2.01 7.42
C GLN A 36 19.17 1.62 6.74
N ILE A 37 19.28 1.16 5.49
CA ILE A 37 18.14 0.79 4.65
C ILE A 37 17.25 -0.25 5.33
N ALA A 38 17.83 -1.20 6.07
CA ALA A 38 17.07 -2.20 6.81
C ALA A 38 16.13 -1.57 7.85
N VAL A 39 16.62 -0.58 8.61
CA VAL A 39 15.84 0.11 9.65
C VAL A 39 14.75 0.95 9.00
N GLY A 40 15.10 1.72 7.97
CA GLY A 40 14.14 2.54 7.23
C GLY A 40 13.03 1.70 6.58
N LEU A 41 13.37 0.57 5.98
CA LEU A 41 12.39 -0.31 5.34
C LEU A 41 11.45 -0.96 6.35
N VAL A 42 11.95 -1.46 7.48
CA VAL A 42 11.10 -2.04 8.54
C VAL A 42 10.16 -0.99 9.12
N LEU A 43 10.68 0.21 9.40
CA LEU A 43 9.88 1.33 9.89
C LEU A 43 8.83 1.77 8.86
N GLY A 44 9.22 1.90 7.60
CA GLY A 44 8.34 2.26 6.50
C GLY A 44 7.23 1.24 6.28
N ILE A 45 7.53 -0.06 6.33
CA ILE A 45 6.52 -1.12 6.24
C ILE A 45 5.57 -1.07 7.45
N ALA A 46 6.09 -0.89 8.67
CA ALA A 46 5.26 -0.79 9.88
C ALA A 46 4.29 0.40 9.80
N ILE A 47 4.79 1.58 9.40
CA ILE A 47 3.98 2.78 9.21
C ILE A 47 2.98 2.59 8.06
N GLY A 48 3.41 2.08 6.92
CA GLY A 48 2.56 1.85 5.74
C GLY A 48 1.43 0.85 6.00
N LEU A 49 1.70 -0.21 6.77
CA LEU A 49 0.68 -1.17 7.20
C LEU A 49 -0.25 -0.58 8.26
N GLY A 50 0.27 0.18 9.22
CA GLY A 50 -0.53 0.84 10.26
C GLY A 50 -1.50 1.87 9.67
N ILE A 51 -0.99 2.78 8.84
CA ILE A 51 -1.79 3.81 8.16
C ILE A 51 -2.71 3.16 7.12
N GLY A 52 -2.22 2.20 6.34
CA GLY A 52 -3.01 1.48 5.35
C GLY A 52 -4.22 0.77 5.97
N ARG A 53 -4.04 0.12 7.12
CA ARG A 53 -5.11 -0.53 7.90
C ARG A 53 -6.09 0.48 8.50
N ALA A 54 -5.59 1.59 9.03
CA ALA A 54 -6.43 2.64 9.60
C ALA A 54 -7.29 3.34 8.53
N LEU A 55 -6.76 3.54 7.32
CA LEU A 55 -7.49 4.11 6.19
C LEU A 55 -8.47 3.11 5.58
N GLU A 56 -8.09 1.83 5.43
CA GLU A 56 -8.97 0.76 4.95
C GLU A 56 -10.21 0.63 5.83
N ARG A 57 -10.03 0.59 7.16
CA ARG A 57 -11.12 0.50 8.13
C ARG A 57 -12.04 1.72 8.13
N GLN A 58 -11.52 2.89 7.78
CA GLN A 58 -12.33 4.11 7.62
C GLN A 58 -13.05 4.16 6.28
N ALA A 59 -12.45 3.64 5.22
CA ALA A 59 -13.06 3.53 3.90
C ALA A 59 -14.23 2.53 3.91
N GLU A 60 -14.07 1.37 4.56
CA GLU A 60 -15.14 0.37 4.74
C GLU A 60 -16.35 0.94 5.50
N LYS A 61 -16.10 1.80 6.50
CA LYS A 61 -17.17 2.44 7.29
C LYS A 61 -17.97 3.48 6.48
N ASN A 62 -17.36 4.10 5.49
CA ASN A 62 -18.00 5.10 4.63
C ASN A 62 -18.65 4.50 3.37
N GLU A 63 -18.21 3.33 2.91
CA GLU A 63 -18.81 2.65 1.75
C GLU A 63 -20.22 2.14 2.07
N ASN A 64 -20.45 1.64 3.29
CA ASN A 64 -21.76 1.17 3.75
C ASN A 64 -22.82 2.29 3.96
N GLN A 65 -22.50 3.54 3.63
CA GLN A 65 -23.36 4.71 3.79
C GLN A 65 -23.77 5.34 2.44
N LYS A 66 -23.26 4.81 1.31
CA LYS A 66 -23.59 5.29 -0.04
C LYS A 66 -24.61 4.43 -0.79
N ASP A 67 -24.97 3.27 -0.26
CA ASP A 67 -25.93 2.35 -0.89
C ASP A 67 -27.39 2.58 -0.42
N GLU A 68 -27.63 3.49 0.52
CA GLU A 68 -28.99 3.80 1.04
C GLU A 68 -29.45 5.26 0.75
N GLY A 69 -28.80 5.97 -0.18
CA GLY A 69 -29.07 7.38 -0.51
C GLY A 69 -29.63 7.60 -1.91
#